data_AF-A0A962NFJ9-F1
#
_entry.id   AF-A0A962NFJ9-F1
#
_cell.length_a   1.000
_cell.length_b   1.000
_cell.length_c   1.000
_cell.angle_alpha   90.00
_cell.angle_beta   90.00
_cell.angle_gamma   90.00
#
_symmetry.space_group_name_H-M   'P 1'
#
loop_
_entity.id
_entity.type
_entity.pdbx_description
1 polymer ?
#
loop_
_entity_poly.entity_id
_entity_poly.type
_entity_poly.pdbx_seq_one_letter_code
_entity_poly.pdbx_strand_id
1 'polypeptide(L)' 'MKQLAPDKEFIEAPTMGEGATCKSCAHCPWMAMNSLHNLLAVLEQGHNEIHVDESVRVKALRSTRRMLDFARSFMP' A
#
# COMPACT_ATOMS: atom_id res chain seq x y z
N MET A 1 -1.75 8.94 9.99
CA MET A 1 -2.87 9.44 10.79
C MET A 1 -2.46 10.54 11.76
N LYS A 2 -1.50 10.32 12.67
CA LYS A 2 -1.01 11.35 13.62
C LYS A 2 -0.65 12.69 12.96
N GLN A 3 0.09 12.69 11.84
CA GLN A 3 0.44 13.91 11.11
C GLN A 3 -0.77 14.72 10.60
N LEU A 4 -1.86 14.06 10.20
CA LEU A 4 -3.07 14.70 9.66
C LEU A 4 -4.04 15.16 10.75
N ALA A 5 -3.93 14.62 11.97
CA ALA A 5 -4.81 14.94 13.10
C ALA A 5 -3.98 14.94 14.40
N PRO A 6 -3.15 15.97 14.62
CA PRO A 6 -2.18 16.01 15.72
C PRO A 6 -2.84 16.03 17.09
N ASP A 7 -4.07 16.56 17.20
CA ASP A 7 -4.79 16.70 18.46
C ASP A 7 -5.52 15.42 18.90
N LYS A 8 -5.41 14.33 18.13
CA LYS A 8 -6.09 13.07 18.42
C LYS A 8 -5.10 12.03 18.95
N GLU A 9 -5.54 11.30 19.96
CA GLU A 9 -4.86 10.08 20.40
C GLU A 9 -5.25 8.92 19.48
N PHE A 10 -4.24 8.19 18.99
CA PHE A 10 -4.43 7.02 18.15
C PHE A 10 -3.98 5.78 18.92
N ILE A 11 -4.91 4.84 19.09
CA ILE A 11 -4.69 3.58 19.80
C ILE A 11 -4.59 2.47 18.75
N GLU A 12 -3.49 1.73 18.77
CA GLU A 12 -3.28 0.61 17.86
C GLU A 12 -4.24 -0.54 18.20
N ALA A 13 -4.86 -1.12 17.17
CA ALA A 13 -5.76 -2.25 17.36
C ALA A 13 -4.99 -3.47 17.88
N PRO A 14 -5.60 -4.29 18.76
CA PRO A 14 -4.98 -5.53 19.22
C PRO A 14 -4.76 -6.45 18.02
N THR A 15 -3.55 -6.96 17.88
CA THR A 15 -3.14 -7.75 16.71
C THR A 15 -3.13 -9.26 16.96
N MET A 16 -3.73 -9.67 18.08
CA MET A 16 -3.97 -11.02 18.54
C MET A 16 -5.44 -11.14 18.94
N GLY A 17 -6.09 -12.25 18.60
CA GLY A 17 -7.49 -12.52 18.91
C GLY A 17 -7.73 -13.99 19.24
N GLU A 18 -8.93 -14.32 19.74
CA GLU A 18 -9.34 -15.72 19.98
C GLU A 18 -9.20 -16.56 18.70
N GLY A 19 -8.46 -17.66 18.77
CA GLY A 19 -8.22 -18.56 17.63
C GLY A 19 -7.09 -18.16 16.68
N ALA A 20 -6.42 -17.02 16.88
CA ALA A 20 -5.24 -16.64 16.10
C ALA A 20 -3.99 -17.34 16.63
N THR A 21 -3.38 -18.22 15.81
CA THR A 21 -2.11 -18.91 16.15
C THR A 21 -0.87 -18.02 16.00
N CYS A 22 -1.04 -16.80 15.49
CA CYS A 22 0.04 -15.83 15.25
C CYS A 22 -0.35 -14.45 15.75
N LYS A 23 0.58 -13.76 16.42
CA LYS A 23 0.51 -12.31 16.62
C LYS A 23 0.91 -11.66 15.29
N SER A 24 -0.05 -11.28 14.46
CA SER A 24 0.28 -10.41 13.31
C SER A 24 0.89 -9.16 13.91
N CYS A 25 2.13 -8.79 13.62
CA CYS A 25 2.74 -7.65 14.30
C CYS A 25 2.11 -6.32 13.88
N ALA A 26 1.14 -6.33 12.94
CA ALA A 26 0.76 -5.17 12.12
C ALA A 26 1.98 -4.46 11.47
N HIS A 27 3.12 -5.16 11.46
CA HIS A 27 4.36 -4.74 10.82
C HIS A 27 4.56 -5.64 9.60
N CYS A 28 4.40 -5.07 8.42
CA CYS A 28 4.70 -5.75 7.17
C CYS A 28 6.20 -5.58 6.85
N PRO A 29 7.02 -6.65 6.88
CA PRO A 29 8.45 -6.55 6.61
C PRO A 29 8.73 -6.05 5.18
N TRP A 30 7.84 -6.36 4.23
CA TRP A 30 7.95 -5.91 2.84
C TRP A 30 7.79 -4.39 2.71
N MET A 31 6.92 -3.77 3.52
CA MET A 31 6.82 -2.30 3.53
C MET A 31 8.10 -1.65 4.06
N ALA A 32 8.74 -2.27 5.06
CA ALA A 32 9.99 -1.79 5.65
C ALA A 32 11.21 -1.94 4.74
N MET A 33 11.09 -2.60 3.59
CA MET A 33 12.17 -2.67 2.59
C MET A 33 12.44 -1.33 1.90
N ASN A 34 11.52 -0.37 1.95
CA ASN A 34 11.73 0.96 1.38
C ASN A 34 12.40 1.87 2.42
N SER A 35 13.65 2.28 2.16
CA SER A 35 14.47 3.10 3.07
C SER A 35 15.01 4.34 2.35
N LEU A 36 15.37 5.39 3.09
CA LEU A 36 15.87 6.62 2.46
C LEU A 36 17.10 6.36 1.56
N HIS A 37 18.01 5.47 1.98
CA HIS A 37 19.21 5.15 1.23
C HIS A 37 18.92 4.46 -0.11
N ASN A 38 18.01 3.48 -0.13
CA ASN A 38 17.70 2.78 -1.38
C ASN A 38 16.81 3.62 -2.30
N LEU A 39 15.94 4.47 -1.75
CA LEU A 39 15.17 5.43 -2.54
C LEU A 39 16.09 6.44 -3.22
N LEU A 40 17.10 6.95 -2.51
CA LEU A 40 18.11 7.83 -3.10
C LEU A 40 18.83 7.15 -4.28
N ALA A 41 19.35 5.94 -4.06
CA ALA A 41 20.05 5.20 -5.11
C ALA A 41 19.17 4.94 -6.35
N VAL A 42 17.89 4.59 -6.14
CA VAL A 42 16.93 4.41 -7.23
C VAL A 42 16.70 5.69 -8.02
N LEU A 43 16.58 6.84 -7.35
CA LEU A 43 16.36 8.13 -8.01
C LEU A 43 17.59 8.61 -8.79
N GLU A 44 18.81 8.36 -8.27
CA GLU A 44 20.05 8.73 -8.94
C GLU A 44 20.37 7.84 -10.15
N GLN A 45 20.04 6.54 -10.05
CA GLN A 45 20.49 5.53 -11.01
C GLN A 45 19.38 5.03 -11.95
N GLY A 46 18.12 5.33 -11.64
CA GLY A 46 16.95 4.89 -12.42
C GLY A 46 16.68 3.39 -12.35
N HIS A 47 17.16 2.71 -11.31
CA HIS A 47 16.99 1.26 -11.14
C HIS A 47 15.56 0.86 -10.73
N ASN A 48 15.26 -0.44 -10.80
CA ASN A 48 13.97 -1.03 -10.42
C ASN A 48 12.78 -0.61 -11.29
N GLU A 49 13.00 -0.40 -12.59
CA GLU A 49 11.89 -0.25 -13.53
C GLU A 49 10.97 -1.48 -13.48
N ILE A 50 9.67 -1.25 -13.29
CA ILE A 50 8.68 -2.31 -13.22
C ILE A 50 8.17 -2.57 -14.63
N HIS A 51 8.53 -3.72 -15.18
CA HIS A 51 8.00 -4.21 -16.44
C HIS A 51 6.81 -5.14 -16.19
N VAL A 52 5.72 -4.90 -16.91
CA VAL A 52 4.53 -5.74 -16.89
C VAL A 52 4.22 -6.12 -18.33
N ASP A 53 3.98 -7.41 -18.58
CA ASP A 53 3.54 -7.88 -19.89
C ASP A 53 2.26 -7.15 -20.32
N GLU A 54 2.22 -6.72 -21.58
CA GLU A 54 1.13 -5.90 -22.09
C GLU A 54 -0.22 -6.60 -21.98
N SER A 55 -0.27 -7.91 -22.22
CA SER A 55 -1.51 -8.68 -22.13
C SER A 55 -2.04 -8.75 -20.69
N VAL A 56 -1.14 -8.79 -19.71
CA VAL A 56 -1.47 -8.73 -18.29
C VAL A 56 -1.94 -7.33 -17.90
N ARG A 57 -1.20 -6.30 -18.31
CA ARG A 57 -1.51 -4.89 -18.03
C ARG A 57 -2.91 -4.51 -18.51
N VAL A 58 -3.28 -4.88 -19.74
CA VAL A 58 -4.60 -4.57 -20.33
C VAL A 58 -5.73 -5.25 -19.55
N LYS A 59 -5.54 -6.52 -19.17
CA LYS A 59 -6.55 -7.27 -18.38
C LYS A 59 -6.74 -6.66 -16.99
N ALA A 60 -5.65 -6.33 -16.30
CA ALA A 60 -5.71 -5.70 -14.98
C ALA A 60 -6.39 -4.33 -15.03
N LEU A 61 -6.06 -3.52 -16.05
CA LEU A 61 -6.62 -2.17 -16.22
C LEU A 61 -8.15 -2.17 -16.30
N ARG A 62 -8.77 -3.19 -16.91
CA ARG A 62 -10.24 -3.30 -17.00
C ARG A 62 -10.89 -3.31 -15.62
N SER A 63 -10.38 -4.11 -14.69
CA SER A 63 -10.92 -4.22 -13.33
C SER A 63 -10.67 -2.95 -12.53
N THR A 64 -9.46 -2.39 -12.61
CA THR A 64 -9.11 -1.12 -11.94
C THR A 64 -10.00 0.01 -12.43
N ARG A 65 -10.25 0.10 -13.74
CA ARG A 65 -11.07 1.17 -14.32
C ARG A 65 -12.53 1.07 -13.87
N ARG A 66 -13.10 -0.15 -13.84
CA ARG A 66 -14.45 -0.39 -13.31
C ARG A 66 -14.58 0.04 -11.85
N MET A 67 -13.60 -0.26 -11.01
CA MET A 67 -13.58 0.18 -9.61
C MET A 67 -13.61 1.70 -9.50
N LEU A 68 -12.80 2.40 -10.32
CA LEU A 68 -12.75 3.86 -10.33
C LEU A 68 -14.03 4.49 -10.91
N ASP A 69 -14.60 3.91 -11.97
CA ASP A 69 -15.87 4.35 -12.57
C ASP A 69 -17.02 4.22 -11.57
N PHE A 70 -17.05 3.09 -10.85
CA PHE A 70 -18.02 2.85 -9.78
C PHE A 70 -17.85 3.86 -8.64
N ALA A 71 -16.63 4.08 -8.15
CA ALA A 71 -16.40 5.08 -7.10
C ALA A 71 -16.85 6.49 -7.52
N ARG A 72 -16.62 6.87 -8.78
CA ARG A 72 -17.06 8.16 -9.34
C ARG A 72 -18.57 8.34 -9.37
N SER A 73 -19.36 7.27 -9.52
CA SER A 73 -20.83 7.42 -9.53
C SER A 73 -21.40 7.81 -8.16
N PHE A 74 -20.60 7.75 -7.09
CA PHE A 74 -20.99 8.15 -5.73
C PHE A 74 -20.23 9.38 -5.22
N MET A 75 -19.34 9.97 -6.03
CA MET A 75 -18.71 11.24 -5.65
C MET A 75 -19.66 12.39 -6.01
N PRO A 76 -19.94 13.32 -5.07
CA PRO A 76 -20.77 14.49 -5.33
C PRO A 76 -20.11 15.48 -6.31
#